data_AF-A0A8X6RYA6-F1
#
_entry.id   AF-A0A8X6RYA6-F1
#
_cell.length_a   1.000
_cell.length_b   1.000
_cell.length_c   1.000
_cell.angle_alpha   90.00
_cell.angle_beta   90.00
_cell.angle_gamma   90.00
#
_symmetry.space_group_name_H-M   'P 1'
#
loop_
_entity.id
_entity.type
_entity.pdbx_description
1 polymer ?
#
loop_
_entity_poly.entity_id
_entity_poly.type
_entity_poly.pdbx_seq_one_letter_code
_entity_poly.pdbx_strand_id
1 'polypeptide(L)'
;MIIIGAKSAEDMPRPNAIKTHLPFHLIPWSEQAKYIYIARNPKDCCVSYFHHMTNIPPYGFKGDFDQYFEIFLSGKIDYEDYFDHLIGWYEHRNDPNMLFLTYEEMKENTETSILKMASFIDEEKYAQPLRRDQIKLNNVLKCSSFQCMKEAATKRMEKLISIPGEEILNSNLSQLAKIRLLREREEVGIKKRQGNPELFRNVRKGVIGDWRSYFSDDQNKRMDEKFTERTKGTDIESLWKNYM
;
A
#
# COMPACT_ATOMS: atom_id res chain seq x y z
N MET A 1 5.12 0.95 -13.32
CA MET A 1 4.03 0.32 -14.10
C MET A 1 3.48 -0.81 -13.24
N ILE A 2 2.17 -1.01 -13.12
CA ILE A 2 1.64 -2.20 -12.44
C ILE A 2 1.96 -3.38 -13.36
N ILE A 3 2.81 -4.29 -12.91
CA ILE A 3 3.19 -5.50 -13.63
C ILE A 3 1.98 -6.44 -13.57
N ILE A 4 1.47 -6.87 -14.72
CA ILE A 4 0.30 -7.76 -14.79
C ILE A 4 0.71 -9.01 -15.55
N GLY A 5 0.94 -10.09 -14.80
CA GLY A 5 1.29 -11.42 -15.33
C GLY A 5 2.79 -11.72 -15.36
N ALA A 6 3.12 -13.01 -15.48
CA ALA A 6 4.48 -13.53 -15.42
C ALA A 6 5.41 -12.91 -16.48
N LYS A 7 4.94 -12.78 -17.72
CA LYS A 7 5.70 -12.18 -18.82
C LYS A 7 6.20 -10.76 -18.50
N SER A 8 5.38 -9.95 -17.84
CA SER A 8 5.80 -8.60 -17.44
C SER A 8 6.87 -8.61 -16.35
N ALA A 9 6.96 -9.67 -15.55
CA ALA A 9 8.03 -9.86 -14.57
C ALA A 9 9.31 -10.41 -15.22
N GLU A 10 9.20 -11.23 -16.27
CA GLU A 10 10.31 -11.74 -17.08
C GLU A 10 10.97 -10.62 -17.91
N ASP A 11 10.16 -9.83 -18.62
CA ASP A 11 10.61 -8.74 -19.50
C ASP A 11 11.11 -7.50 -18.74
N MET A 12 11.09 -7.54 -17.40
CA MET A 12 11.40 -6.41 -16.55
C MET A 12 12.90 -6.05 -16.60
N PRO A 13 13.28 -4.80 -16.99
CA PRO A 13 14.67 -4.35 -16.90
C PRO A 13 15.18 -4.44 -15.47
N ARG A 14 16.40 -4.95 -15.26
CA ARG A 14 17.00 -5.13 -13.94
C ARG A 14 17.98 -3.99 -13.62
N PRO A 15 18.07 -3.54 -12.35
CA PRO A 15 17.26 -3.94 -11.20
C PRO A 15 15.88 -3.27 -11.20
N ASN A 16 14.85 -3.97 -10.72
CA ASN A 16 13.50 -3.43 -10.60
C ASN A 16 12.69 -4.25 -9.56
N ALA A 17 11.60 -3.67 -9.05
CA ALA A 17 10.85 -4.17 -7.91
C ALA A 17 9.46 -4.69 -8.32
N ILE A 18 9.02 -5.74 -7.66
CA ILE A 18 7.67 -6.28 -7.77
C ILE A 18 6.89 -5.85 -6.52
N LYS A 19 5.71 -5.27 -6.73
CA LYS A 19 4.76 -4.96 -5.65
C LYS A 19 3.68 -6.03 -5.61
N THR A 20 3.41 -6.56 -4.43
CA THR A 20 2.29 -7.48 -4.19
C THR A 20 1.63 -7.18 -2.84
N HIS A 21 0.38 -7.62 -2.69
CA HIS A 21 -0.36 -7.68 -1.43
C HIS A 21 -0.67 -9.13 -1.05
N LEU A 22 -0.03 -10.11 -1.69
CA LEU A 22 -0.27 -11.51 -1.36
C LEU A 22 0.19 -11.82 0.08
N PRO A 23 -0.57 -12.67 0.79
CA PRO A 23 -0.13 -13.19 2.07
C PRO A 23 1.10 -14.07 1.92
N PHE A 24 1.87 -14.21 3.00
CA PHE A 24 3.17 -14.88 2.97
C PHE A 24 3.11 -16.28 2.35
N HIS A 25 2.12 -17.08 2.73
CA HIS A 25 1.97 -18.46 2.25
C HIS A 25 1.66 -18.61 0.75
N LEU A 26 1.31 -17.51 0.06
CA LEU A 26 1.11 -17.47 -1.40
C LEU A 26 2.29 -16.85 -2.16
N ILE A 27 3.32 -16.36 -1.45
CA ILE A 27 4.52 -15.82 -2.08
C ILE A 27 5.43 -16.97 -2.50
N PRO A 28 5.91 -17.00 -3.77
CA PRO A 28 6.99 -17.89 -4.16
C PRO A 28 8.29 -17.41 -3.50
N TRP A 29 8.56 -17.92 -2.30
CA TRP A 29 9.73 -17.54 -1.51
C TRP A 29 11.03 -17.92 -2.24
N SER A 30 12.02 -17.03 -2.18
CA SER A 30 13.34 -17.23 -2.76
C SER A 30 14.39 -16.55 -1.91
N GLU A 31 15.42 -17.31 -1.51
CA GLU A 31 16.57 -16.79 -0.77
C GLU A 31 17.39 -15.78 -1.59
N GLN A 32 17.24 -15.76 -2.92
CA GLN A 32 17.91 -14.83 -3.82
C GLN A 32 17.16 -13.49 -3.94
N ALA A 33 15.91 -13.44 -3.50
CA ALA A 33 15.10 -12.23 -3.50
C ALA A 33 15.18 -11.51 -2.15
N LYS A 34 14.98 -10.19 -2.17
CA LYS A 34 14.83 -9.35 -0.98
C LYS A 34 13.39 -8.90 -0.83
N TYR A 35 12.85 -9.03 0.37
CA TYR A 35 11.47 -8.69 0.69
C TYR A 35 11.44 -7.49 1.63
N ILE A 36 10.59 -6.50 1.33
CA ILE A 36 10.33 -5.36 2.21
C ILE A 36 8.85 -5.37 2.53
N TYR A 37 8.52 -5.53 3.80
CA TYR A 37 7.15 -5.54 4.29
C TYR A 37 6.88 -4.33 5.17
N ILE A 38 5.76 -3.67 4.90
CA ILE A 38 5.32 -2.49 5.63
C ILE A 38 4.02 -2.84 6.35
N ALA A 39 4.09 -2.94 7.67
CA ALA A 39 2.93 -3.02 8.54
C ALA A 39 2.41 -1.62 8.85
N ARG A 40 1.17 -1.52 9.31
CA ARG A 40 0.55 -0.26 9.77
C ARG A 40 -0.52 -0.58 10.78
N ASN A 41 -0.75 0.31 11.75
CA ASN A 41 -1.80 0.15 12.76
C ASN A 41 -3.13 -0.35 12.15
N PRO A 42 -3.74 -1.44 12.66
CA PRO A 42 -4.93 -2.06 12.07
C PRO A 42 -6.14 -1.12 12.00
N LYS A 43 -6.30 -0.21 12.97
CA LYS A 43 -7.42 0.74 13.00
C LYS A 43 -7.29 1.77 11.86
N ASP A 44 -6.10 2.32 11.68
CA ASP A 44 -5.80 3.22 10.55
C ASP A 44 -5.84 2.50 9.20
N CYS A 45 -5.42 1.23 9.15
CA CYS A 45 -5.55 0.38 7.97
C CYS A 45 -7.02 0.17 7.59
N CYS A 46 -7.89 -0.15 8.56
CA CYS A 46 -9.32 -0.32 8.34
C CYS A 46 -9.95 0.93 7.71
N VAL A 47 -9.69 2.12 8.27
CA VAL A 47 -10.16 3.39 7.68
C VAL A 47 -9.59 3.62 6.29
N SER A 48 -8.28 3.42 6.11
CA SER A 48 -7.65 3.63 4.82
C SER A 48 -8.22 2.70 3.75
N TYR A 49 -8.50 1.45 4.11
CA TYR A 49 -9.02 0.44 3.21
C TYR A 49 -10.51 0.68 2.89
N PHE A 50 -11.32 1.13 3.85
CA PHE A 50 -12.67 1.62 3.60
C PHE A 50 -12.69 2.67 2.48
N HIS A 51 -11.84 3.70 2.59
CA HIS A 51 -11.72 4.74 1.57
C HIS A 51 -11.19 4.22 0.24
N HIS A 52 -10.31 3.22 0.25
CA HIS A 52 -9.83 2.60 -0.97
C HIS A 52 -10.95 1.85 -1.69
N MET A 53 -11.78 1.10 -0.96
CA MET A 53 -12.90 0.33 -1.50
C MET A 53 -14.05 1.21 -2.02
N THR A 54 -14.28 2.38 -1.41
CA THR A 54 -15.30 3.34 -1.85
C THR A 54 -14.83 4.22 -3.01
N ASN A 55 -13.57 4.68 -2.98
CA ASN A 55 -13.08 5.64 -3.96
C ASN A 55 -12.62 4.96 -5.26
N ILE A 56 -11.91 3.82 -5.16
CA ILE A 56 -11.37 3.15 -6.34
C ILE A 56 -12.50 2.41 -7.07
N PRO A 57 -12.91 2.87 -8.26
CA PRO A 57 -14.19 2.45 -8.82
C PRO A 57 -14.31 0.94 -9.15
N PRO A 58 -13.23 0.21 -9.54
CA PRO A 58 -13.31 -1.23 -9.74
C PRO A 58 -13.78 -2.05 -8.53
N TYR A 59 -13.59 -1.58 -7.29
CA TYR A 59 -14.05 -2.28 -6.08
C TYR A 59 -15.55 -2.09 -5.83
N GLY A 60 -16.09 -0.92 -6.16
CA GLY A 60 -17.53 -0.67 -6.19
C GLY A 60 -18.26 -0.80 -4.85
N PHE A 61 -17.57 -0.71 -3.70
CA PHE A 61 -18.22 -0.74 -2.39
C PHE A 61 -19.07 0.52 -2.20
N LYS A 62 -20.34 0.35 -1.79
CA LYS A 62 -21.32 1.44 -1.63
C LYS A 62 -21.85 1.60 -0.20
N GLY A 63 -21.32 0.81 0.74
CA GLY A 63 -21.73 0.87 2.15
C GLY A 63 -21.07 2.02 2.90
N ASP A 64 -21.53 2.25 4.12
CA ASP A 64 -20.90 3.16 5.07
C ASP A 64 -19.71 2.51 5.80
N PHE A 65 -19.11 3.27 6.72
CA PHE A 65 -17.96 2.80 7.49
C PHE A 65 -18.35 1.66 8.45
N ASP A 66 -19.53 1.71 9.06
CA ASP A 66 -19.97 0.68 10.02
C ASP A 66 -20.13 -0.67 9.33
N GLN A 67 -20.76 -0.68 8.15
CA GLN A 67 -20.86 -1.87 7.32
C GLN A 67 -19.49 -2.40 6.88
N TYR A 68 -18.56 -1.50 6.52
CA TYR A 68 -17.21 -1.91 6.14
C TYR A 68 -16.41 -2.46 7.33
N PHE A 69 -16.55 -1.86 8.50
CA PHE A 69 -15.90 -2.31 9.72
C PHE A 69 -16.27 -3.76 10.03
N GLU A 70 -17.54 -4.15 9.91
CA GLU A 70 -17.96 -5.55 10.08
C GLU A 70 -17.29 -6.50 9.09
N ILE A 71 -17.13 -6.08 7.82
CA ILE A 71 -16.43 -6.87 6.80
C ILE A 71 -14.95 -7.04 7.19
N PHE A 72 -14.27 -5.95 7.53
CA PHE A 72 -12.87 -5.95 7.95
C PHE A 72 -12.66 -6.82 9.20
N LEU A 73 -13.51 -6.65 10.21
CA LEU A 73 -13.44 -7.42 11.45
C LEU A 73 -13.77 -8.91 11.22
N SER A 74 -14.58 -9.26 10.22
CA SER A 74 -14.83 -10.66 9.86
C SER A 74 -13.68 -11.33 9.10
N GLY A 75 -12.68 -10.56 8.65
CA GLY A 75 -11.56 -11.06 7.85
C GLY A 75 -11.89 -11.33 6.38
N LYS A 76 -13.11 -10.99 5.93
CA LYS A 76 -13.58 -11.21 4.55
C LYS A 76 -13.23 -10.04 3.62
N ILE A 77 -11.95 -9.67 3.60
CA ILE A 77 -11.39 -8.62 2.74
C ILE A 77 -10.47 -9.24 1.67
N ASP A 78 -10.03 -8.44 0.69
CA ASP A 78 -9.05 -8.97 -0.28
C ASP A 78 -7.75 -9.28 0.44
N TYR A 79 -7.05 -10.31 -0.05
CA TYR A 79 -5.79 -10.77 0.54
C TYR A 79 -5.92 -11.14 2.01
N GLU A 80 -7.00 -11.88 2.32
CA GLU A 80 -7.29 -12.53 3.60
C GLU A 80 -7.46 -11.60 4.82
N ASP A 81 -7.68 -12.20 5.99
CA ASP A 81 -7.80 -11.46 7.23
C ASP A 81 -6.50 -10.69 7.52
N TYR A 82 -6.66 -9.41 7.89
CA TYR A 82 -5.51 -8.52 8.14
C TYR A 82 -4.50 -9.11 9.14
N PHE A 83 -4.98 -9.80 10.19
CA PHE A 83 -4.08 -10.32 11.23
C PHE A 83 -3.37 -11.61 10.76
N ASP A 84 -4.03 -12.48 9.99
CA ASP A 84 -3.36 -13.64 9.38
C ASP A 84 -2.24 -13.17 8.44
N HIS A 85 -2.56 -12.16 7.61
CA HIS A 85 -1.59 -11.55 6.72
C HIS A 85 -0.41 -10.94 7.49
N LEU A 86 -0.69 -10.16 8.54
CA LEU A 86 0.36 -9.55 9.36
C LEU A 86 1.25 -10.59 10.04
N ILE A 87 0.65 -11.58 10.71
CA ILE A 87 1.36 -12.60 11.47
C ILE A 87 2.25 -13.42 10.54
N GLY A 88 1.70 -13.89 9.42
CA GLY A 88 2.46 -14.71 8.45
C GLY A 88 3.71 -14.00 7.92
N TRP A 89 3.66 -12.68 7.69
CA TRP A 89 4.87 -11.94 7.31
C TRP A 89 5.78 -11.60 8.51
N TYR A 90 5.21 -11.41 9.70
CA TYR A 90 5.94 -11.02 10.90
C TYR A 90 6.79 -12.17 11.48
N GLU A 91 6.38 -13.42 11.29
CA GLU A 91 7.18 -14.60 11.66
C GLU A 91 8.56 -14.61 10.98
N HIS A 92 8.65 -14.06 9.77
CA HIS A 92 9.86 -13.99 8.95
C HIS A 92 10.64 -12.67 9.09
N ARG A 93 10.24 -11.79 10.01
CA ARG A 93 10.84 -10.44 10.14
C ARG A 93 12.34 -10.42 10.42
N ASN A 94 12.88 -11.52 10.94
CA ASN A 94 14.30 -11.66 11.30
C ASN A 94 15.10 -12.43 10.23
N ASP A 95 14.46 -12.86 9.14
CA ASP A 95 15.15 -13.54 8.05
C ASP A 95 16.11 -12.56 7.35
N PRO A 96 17.30 -13.02 6.90
CA PRO A 96 18.35 -12.13 6.39
C PRO A 96 17.95 -11.37 5.11
N ASN A 97 16.99 -11.91 4.36
CA ASN A 97 16.46 -11.32 3.13
C ASN A 97 15.08 -10.68 3.33
N MET A 98 14.71 -10.36 4.57
CA MET A 98 13.46 -9.69 4.93
C MET A 98 13.73 -8.39 5.70
N LEU A 99 13.11 -7.29 5.26
CA LEU A 99 13.07 -6.03 5.99
C LEU A 99 11.63 -5.72 6.40
N PHE A 100 11.38 -5.78 7.70
CA PHE A 100 10.12 -5.35 8.29
C PHE A 100 10.19 -3.89 8.74
N LEU A 101 9.16 -3.11 8.42
CA LEU A 101 8.98 -1.72 8.82
C LEU A 101 7.52 -1.47 9.19
N THR A 102 7.28 -0.44 10.00
CA THR A 102 5.94 0.10 10.19
C THR A 102 5.76 1.43 9.44
N TYR A 103 4.53 1.72 9.02
CA TYR A 103 4.18 3.00 8.42
C TYR A 103 4.43 4.16 9.39
N GLU A 104 4.22 3.92 10.68
CA GLU A 104 4.44 4.87 11.76
C GLU A 104 5.93 5.26 11.86
N GLU A 105 6.85 4.28 11.92
CA GLU A 105 8.30 4.54 11.88
C GLU A 105 8.72 5.33 10.63
N MET A 106 8.17 4.96 9.47
CA MET A 106 8.43 5.66 8.20
C MET A 106 7.98 7.12 8.22
N LYS A 107 6.90 7.42 8.94
CA LYS A 107 6.33 8.76 9.06
C LYS A 107 7.05 9.61 10.10
N GLU A 108 7.50 9.00 11.19
CA GLU A 108 8.28 9.69 12.22
C GLU A 108 9.66 10.09 11.72
N ASN A 109 10.36 9.18 11.03
CA ASN A 109 11.68 9.47 10.48
C ASN A 109 11.84 8.85 9.09
N THR A 110 11.34 9.60 8.09
CA THR A 110 11.39 9.18 6.68
C THR A 110 12.80 9.01 6.16
N GLU A 111 13.74 9.88 6.56
CA GLU A 111 15.14 9.80 6.14
C GLU A 111 15.80 8.50 6.62
N THR A 112 15.66 8.19 7.91
CA THR A 112 16.19 6.94 8.49
C THR A 112 15.59 5.72 7.81
N SER A 113 14.29 5.73 7.53
CA SER A 113 13.62 4.64 6.84
C SER A 113 14.11 4.45 5.40
N ILE A 114 14.32 5.55 4.67
CA ILE A 114 14.91 5.52 3.32
C ILE A 114 16.32 4.92 3.36
N LEU A 115 17.17 5.37 4.30
CA LEU A 115 18.53 4.86 4.42
C LEU A 115 18.55 3.38 4.85
N LYS A 116 17.65 2.95 5.73
CA LYS A 116 17.47 1.55 6.14
C LYS A 116 17.08 0.67 4.95
N MET A 117 16.09 1.09 4.16
CA MET A 117 15.70 0.38 2.92
C MET A 117 16.85 0.34 1.91
N ALA A 118 17.55 1.46 1.69
CA ALA A 118 18.66 1.53 0.75
C ALA A 118 19.80 0.56 1.14
N SER A 119 20.14 0.51 2.43
CA SER A 119 21.19 -0.39 2.97
C SER A 119 20.80 -1.85 2.79
N PHE A 120 19.54 -2.16 3.08
CA PHE A 120 18.99 -3.50 2.89
C PHE A 120 19.02 -3.94 1.42
N ILE A 121 18.65 -3.05 0.49
CA ILE A 121 18.68 -3.34 -0.94
C ILE A 121 20.12 -3.52 -1.44
N ASP A 122 21.00 -2.56 -1.20
CA ASP A 122 22.43 -2.63 -1.51
C ASP A 122 23.16 -1.46 -0.85
N GLU A 123 24.01 -1.78 0.13
CA GLU A 123 24.77 -0.80 0.91
C GLU A 123 25.67 0.08 0.02
N GLU A 124 26.44 -0.51 -0.88
CA GLU A 124 27.40 0.23 -1.70
C GLU A 124 26.72 0.96 -2.86
N LYS A 125 25.73 0.34 -3.49
CA LYS A 125 25.07 0.88 -4.68
C LYS A 125 24.00 1.93 -4.37
N TYR A 126 23.27 1.79 -3.27
CA TYR A 126 22.16 2.69 -2.95
C TYR A 126 22.39 3.50 -1.67
N ALA A 127 22.85 2.88 -0.59
CA ALA A 127 22.92 3.57 0.70
C ALA A 127 24.10 4.55 0.78
N GLN A 128 25.32 4.12 0.42
CA GLN A 128 26.52 4.96 0.44
C GLN A 128 26.38 6.22 -0.44
N PRO A 129 25.83 6.16 -1.67
CA PRO A 129 25.57 7.36 -2.46
C PRO A 129 24.59 8.33 -1.81
N LEU A 130 23.54 7.83 -1.13
CA LEU A 130 22.59 8.69 -0.42
C LEU A 130 23.23 9.34 0.81
N ARG A 131 24.09 8.62 1.54
CA ARG A 131 24.80 9.16 2.71
C ARG A 131 25.84 10.21 2.36
N ARG A 132 26.53 10.06 1.22
CA ARG A 132 27.63 10.96 0.79
C ARG A 132 27.14 12.18 0.02
N ASP A 133 25.97 12.10 -0.60
CA ASP A 133 25.43 13.15 -1.46
C ASP A 133 24.05 13.61 -0.95
N GLN A 134 24.07 14.69 -0.19
CA GLN A 134 22.86 15.27 0.40
C GLN A 134 21.85 15.73 -0.66
N ILE A 135 22.30 16.11 -1.86
CA ILE A 135 21.39 16.51 -2.94
C ILE A 135 20.59 15.29 -3.40
N LYS A 136 21.24 14.13 -3.57
CA LYS A 136 20.54 12.88 -3.89
C LYS A 136 19.56 12.48 -2.79
N LEU A 137 19.98 12.54 -1.53
CA LEU A 137 19.10 12.22 -0.40
C LEU A 137 17.88 13.15 -0.35
N ASN A 138 18.08 14.46 -0.46
CA ASN A 138 17.01 15.46 -0.49
C ASN A 138 16.05 15.24 -1.67
N ASN A 139 16.56 14.83 -2.83
CA ASN A 139 15.72 14.50 -3.98
C ASN A 139 14.84 13.27 -3.70
N VAL A 140 15.38 12.22 -3.09
CA VAL A 140 14.60 11.04 -2.69
C VAL A 140 13.55 11.44 -1.65
N LEU A 141 13.93 12.17 -0.61
CA LEU A 141 13.01 12.68 0.42
C LEU A 141 11.86 13.49 -0.17
N LYS A 142 12.17 14.41 -1.09
CA LYS A 142 11.17 15.23 -1.79
C LYS A 142 10.22 14.35 -2.59
N CYS A 143 10.74 13.41 -3.38
CA CYS A 143 9.93 12.49 -4.20
C CYS A 143 9.07 11.54 -3.35
N SER A 144 9.54 11.17 -2.16
CA SER A 144 8.84 10.34 -1.18
C SER A 144 7.89 11.13 -0.26
N SER A 145 7.83 12.46 -0.38
CA SER A 145 6.93 13.29 0.42
C SER A 145 5.46 13.05 0.06
N PHE A 146 4.57 13.22 1.05
CA PHE A 146 3.14 13.07 0.85
C PHE A 146 2.61 13.95 -0.30
N GLN A 147 3.04 15.21 -0.34
CA GLN A 147 2.60 16.16 -1.36
C GLN A 147 3.06 15.72 -2.76
N CYS A 148 4.32 15.32 -2.92
CA CYS A 148 4.82 14.85 -4.21
C CYS A 148 4.12 13.57 -4.67
N MET A 149 3.91 12.60 -3.77
CA MET A 149 3.16 11.38 -4.07
C MET A 149 1.71 11.67 -4.45
N LYS A 150 1.05 12.60 -3.74
CA LYS A 150 -0.32 13.02 -4.04
C LYS A 150 -0.42 13.63 -5.43
N GLU A 151 0.46 14.56 -5.76
CA GLU A 151 0.52 15.19 -7.09
C GLU A 151 0.83 14.16 -8.19
N ALA A 152 1.78 13.25 -7.96
CA ALA A 152 2.14 12.21 -8.91
C ALA A 152 0.97 11.25 -9.17
N ALA A 153 0.23 10.87 -8.12
CA ALA A 153 -0.97 10.03 -8.24
C ALA A 153 -2.08 10.74 -9.04
N THR A 154 -2.34 12.02 -8.76
CA THR A 154 -3.31 12.83 -9.50
C THR A 154 -2.93 12.94 -10.98
N LYS A 155 -1.69 13.31 -11.28
CA LYS A 155 -1.18 13.43 -12.66
C LYS A 155 -1.27 12.11 -13.43
N ARG A 156 -1.02 10.98 -12.76
CA ARG A 156 -1.17 9.64 -13.35
C ARG A 156 -2.62 9.39 -13.77
N MET A 157 -3.59 9.74 -12.94
CA MET A 157 -5.01 9.58 -13.24
C MET A 157 -5.46 10.51 -14.36
N GLU A 158 -5.04 11.78 -14.34
CA GLU A 158 -5.31 12.73 -15.43
C GLU A 158 -4.78 12.22 -16.77
N LYS A 159 -3.56 11.69 -16.77
CA LYS A 159 -2.96 11.05 -17.94
C LYS A 159 -3.76 9.82 -18.40
N LEU A 160 -4.25 8.99 -17.48
CA LEU A 160 -5.06 7.82 -17.85
C LEU A 160 -6.34 8.22 -18.59
N ILE A 161 -7.02 9.27 -18.13
CA ILE A 161 -8.25 9.77 -18.77
C ILE A 161 -7.94 10.36 -20.16
N SER A 162 -6.79 11.01 -20.32
CA SER A 162 -6.42 11.67 -21.58
C SER A 162 -6.04 10.69 -22.68
N ILE A 163 -5.66 9.45 -22.35
CA ILE A 163 -5.33 8.43 -23.36
C ILE A 163 -6.64 7.99 -24.06
N PRO A 164 -6.71 8.04 -25.40
CA PRO A 164 -7.84 7.51 -26.16
C PRO A 164 -8.05 6.01 -25.88
N GLY A 165 -9.31 5.57 -25.77
CA GLY A 165 -9.61 4.16 -25.51
C GLY A 165 -9.06 3.21 -26.58
N GLU A 166 -9.04 3.66 -27.84
CA GLU A 166 -8.46 2.95 -28.98
C GLU A 166 -6.95 2.71 -28.82
N GLU A 167 -6.22 3.67 -28.24
CA GLU A 167 -4.78 3.52 -27.98
C GLU A 167 -4.53 2.43 -26.93
N ILE A 168 -5.39 2.35 -25.90
CA ILE A 168 -5.32 1.27 -24.90
C ILE A 168 -5.62 -0.08 -25.56
N LEU A 169 -6.65 -0.15 -26.42
CA LEU A 169 -7.02 -1.37 -27.13
C LEU A 169 -5.92 -1.86 -28.08
N ASN A 170 -5.24 -0.94 -28.76
CA ASN A 170 -4.17 -1.22 -29.73
C ASN A 170 -2.79 -1.43 -29.07
N SER A 171 -2.66 -1.21 -27.76
CA SER A 171 -1.40 -1.41 -27.03
C SER A 171 -0.97 -2.88 -26.96
N ASN A 172 0.30 -3.12 -26.62
CA ASN A 172 0.83 -4.47 -26.38
C ASN A 172 0.52 -5.01 -24.98
N LEU A 173 -0.39 -4.37 -24.23
CA LEU A 173 -0.78 -4.82 -22.90
C LEU A 173 -1.55 -6.15 -22.96
N SER A 174 -1.52 -6.90 -21.86
CA SER A 174 -2.36 -8.10 -21.73
C SER A 174 -3.85 -7.72 -21.80
N GLN A 175 -4.69 -8.66 -22.24
CA GLN A 175 -6.14 -8.42 -22.35
C GLN A 175 -6.75 -7.96 -21.01
N LEU A 176 -6.33 -8.57 -19.89
CA LEU A 176 -6.78 -8.18 -18.56
C LEU A 176 -6.33 -6.75 -18.19
N ALA A 177 -5.10 -6.37 -18.53
CA ALA A 177 -4.61 -5.02 -18.31
C ALA A 177 -5.40 -3.99 -19.14
N LYS A 178 -5.71 -4.30 -20.40
CA LYS A 178 -6.55 -3.45 -21.27
C LYS A 178 -7.95 -3.25 -20.66
N ILE A 179 -8.62 -4.34 -20.30
CA ILE A 179 -9.96 -4.31 -19.69
C ILE A 179 -9.94 -3.47 -18.41
N ARG A 180 -8.95 -3.69 -17.53
CA ARG A 180 -8.80 -2.93 -16.29
C ARG A 180 -8.63 -1.43 -16.55
N LEU A 181 -7.73 -1.04 -17.46
CA LEU A 181 -7.46 0.37 -17.76
C LEU A 181 -8.65 1.06 -18.42
N LEU A 182 -9.37 0.37 -19.30
CA LEU A 182 -10.57 0.91 -19.96
C LEU A 182 -11.70 1.13 -18.95
N ARG A 183 -11.93 0.16 -18.05
CA ARG A 183 -12.91 0.29 -16.98
C ARG A 183 -12.57 1.43 -16.03
N GLU A 184 -11.31 1.48 -15.58
CA GLU A 184 -10.81 2.56 -14.72
C GLU A 184 -10.99 3.92 -15.41
N ARG A 185 -10.60 4.04 -16.69
CA ARG A 185 -10.79 5.27 -17.49
C ARG A 185 -12.25 5.71 -17.57
N GLU A 186 -13.18 4.80 -17.87
CA GLU A 186 -14.60 5.11 -18.00
C GLU A 186 -15.18 5.61 -16.67
N GLU A 187 -14.93 4.87 -15.59
CA GLU A 187 -15.40 5.19 -14.25
C GLU A 187 -14.84 6.54 -13.75
N VAL A 188 -13.57 6.85 -14.08
CA VAL A 188 -12.96 8.17 -13.83
C VAL A 188 -13.63 9.27 -14.63
N GLY A 189 -13.90 9.04 -15.92
CA GLY A 189 -14.60 9.99 -16.77
C GLY A 189 -16.00 10.33 -16.26
N ILE A 190 -16.77 9.34 -15.79
CA ILE A 190 -18.10 9.54 -15.21
C ILE A 190 -18.04 10.40 -13.96
N LYS A 191 -17.15 10.06 -13.02
CA LYS A 191 -17.03 10.75 -11.73
C LYS A 191 -16.51 12.19 -11.88
N LYS A 192 -15.60 12.44 -12.83
CA LYS A 192 -15.15 13.80 -13.18
C LYS A 192 -16.30 14.67 -13.70
N ARG A 193 -17.18 14.11 -14.56
CA ARG A 193 -18.38 14.81 -15.06
C ARG A 193 -19.40 15.11 -13.95
N GLN A 194 -19.44 14.29 -12.91
CA GLN A 194 -20.30 14.50 -11.73
C GLN A 194 -19.72 15.52 -10.72
N GLY A 195 -18.58 16.16 -11.02
CA GLY A 195 -18.01 17.20 -10.17
C GLY A 195 -17.38 16.68 -8.87
N ASN A 196 -17.03 15.39 -8.79
CA ASN A 196 -16.37 14.82 -7.62
C ASN A 196 -14.87 14.53 -7.89
N PRO A 197 -13.98 15.54 -7.74
CA PRO A 197 -12.55 15.40 -8.00
C PRO A 197 -11.80 14.62 -6.90
N GLU A 198 -12.42 14.37 -5.75
CA GLU A 198 -11.75 13.71 -4.61
C GLU A 198 -11.68 12.18 -4.76
N LEU A 199 -12.49 11.61 -5.65
CA LEU A 199 -12.78 10.19 -5.69
C LEU A 199 -11.68 9.30 -6.33
N PHE A 200 -10.49 9.85 -6.57
CA PHE A 200 -9.32 9.13 -7.09
C PHE A 200 -8.08 9.25 -6.21
N ARG A 201 -8.28 9.64 -4.94
CA ARG A 201 -7.19 9.84 -3.98
C ARG A 201 -6.78 8.53 -3.32
N ASN A 202 -5.99 7.73 -4.03
CA ASN A 202 -5.20 6.64 -3.41
C ASN A 202 -4.22 7.20 -2.36
N VAL A 203 -3.86 8.48 -2.48
CA VAL A 203 -3.10 9.26 -1.50
C VAL A 203 -4.05 10.26 -0.83
N ARG A 204 -4.65 9.87 0.30
CA ARG A 204 -5.76 10.57 0.95
C ARG A 204 -5.32 11.65 1.94
N LYS A 205 -4.90 11.25 3.15
CA LYS A 205 -4.48 12.15 4.25
C LYS A 205 -3.01 11.97 4.66
N GLY A 206 -2.48 10.75 4.65
CA GLY A 206 -1.09 10.48 5.00
C GLY A 206 -0.73 10.78 6.46
N VAL A 207 -1.68 10.57 7.37
CA VAL A 207 -1.56 10.82 8.81
C VAL A 207 -1.73 9.51 9.60
N ILE A 208 -1.27 9.53 10.85
CA ILE A 208 -1.44 8.47 11.85
C ILE A 208 -2.56 8.89 12.80
N GLY A 209 -3.40 7.94 13.23
CA GLY A 209 -4.47 8.17 14.20
C GLY A 209 -5.78 8.71 13.62
N ASP A 210 -5.96 8.71 12.30
CA ASP A 210 -7.20 9.19 11.67
C ASP A 210 -8.39 8.31 12.06
N TRP A 211 -8.13 7.05 12.45
CA TRP A 211 -9.13 6.11 12.94
C TRP A 211 -10.00 6.66 14.08
N ARG A 212 -9.46 7.55 14.93
CA ARG A 212 -10.21 8.18 16.03
C ARG A 212 -11.38 9.04 15.55
N SER A 213 -11.39 9.45 14.28
CA SER A 213 -12.50 10.19 13.68
C SER A 213 -13.57 9.30 13.02
N TYR A 214 -13.37 7.97 13.03
CA TYR A 214 -14.27 7.00 12.39
C TYR A 214 -14.82 5.97 13.37
N PHE A 215 -13.97 5.45 14.26
CA PHE A 215 -14.36 4.38 15.16
C PHE A 215 -15.28 4.90 16.26
N SER A 216 -16.41 4.22 16.47
CA SER A 216 -17.14 4.32 17.73
C SER A 216 -16.38 3.63 18.87
N ASP A 217 -16.76 3.91 20.12
CA ASP A 217 -16.15 3.26 21.29
C ASP A 217 -16.30 1.72 21.25
N ASP A 218 -17.45 1.22 20.76
CA ASP A 218 -17.71 -0.21 20.59
C ASP A 218 -16.80 -0.83 19.51
N GLN A 219 -16.70 -0.19 18.34
CA GLN A 219 -15.82 -0.64 17.26
C GLN A 219 -14.36 -0.66 17.71
N ASN A 220 -13.95 0.37 18.46
CA ASN A 220 -12.60 0.45 19.01
C ASN A 220 -12.32 -0.73 19.94
N LYS A 221 -13.21 -0.98 20.89
CA LYS A 221 -13.11 -2.11 21.83
C LYS A 221 -13.04 -3.45 21.10
N ARG A 222 -13.91 -3.69 20.12
CA ARG A 222 -13.95 -4.96 19.36
C ARG A 222 -12.69 -5.16 18.52
N MET A 223 -12.14 -4.10 17.95
CA MET A 223 -10.86 -4.17 17.24
C MET A 223 -9.69 -4.46 18.19
N ASP A 224 -9.68 -3.84 19.37
CA ASP A 224 -8.67 -4.09 20.41
C ASP A 224 -8.73 -5.54 20.91
N GLU A 225 -9.93 -6.05 21.20
CA GLU A 225 -10.15 -7.44 21.60
C GLU A 225 -9.63 -8.42 20.54
N LYS A 226 -9.98 -8.21 19.26
CA LYS A 226 -9.47 -9.04 18.17
C LYS A 226 -7.96 -8.92 18.00
N PHE A 227 -7.40 -7.71 18.10
CA PHE A 227 -5.96 -7.50 17.99
C PHE A 227 -5.20 -8.28 19.07
N THR A 228 -5.60 -8.13 20.34
CA THR A 228 -4.99 -8.86 21.46
C THR A 228 -5.18 -10.36 21.35
N GLU A 229 -6.36 -10.84 20.98
CA GLU A 229 -6.59 -12.27 20.78
C GLU A 229 -5.65 -12.85 19.71
N ARG A 230 -5.57 -12.19 18.55
CA ARG A 230 -4.85 -12.70 17.38
C ARG A 230 -3.33 -12.58 17.51
N THR A 231 -2.85 -11.57 18.22
CA THR A 231 -1.41 -11.34 18.40
C THR A 231 -0.85 -11.93 19.70
N LYS A 232 -1.69 -12.62 20.48
CA LYS A 232 -1.31 -13.26 21.73
C LYS A 232 -0.10 -14.18 21.54
N GLY A 233 0.91 -14.00 22.39
CA GLY A 233 2.15 -14.78 22.36
C GLY A 233 3.19 -14.26 21.37
N THR A 234 2.92 -13.15 20.69
CA THR A 234 3.89 -12.43 19.85
C THR A 234 4.28 -11.11 20.51
N ASP A 235 5.34 -10.49 20.00
CA ASP A 235 5.74 -9.11 20.31
C ASP A 235 5.04 -8.06 19.43
N ILE A 236 4.08 -8.45 18.57
CA ILE A 236 3.36 -7.52 17.66
C ILE A 236 2.64 -6.41 18.42
N GLU A 237 2.09 -6.69 19.61
CA GLU A 237 1.42 -5.68 20.44
C GLU A 237 2.32 -4.48 20.75
N SER A 238 3.64 -4.69 20.79
CA SER A 238 4.61 -3.63 21.05
C SER A 238 4.77 -2.65 19.87
N LEU A 239 4.47 -3.07 18.63
CA LEU A 239 4.64 -2.25 17.43
C LEU A 239 3.84 -0.94 17.47
N TRP A 240 2.65 -0.97 18.09
CA TRP A 240 1.75 0.18 18.09
C TRP A 240 1.33 0.67 19.47
N LYS A 241 2.11 0.37 20.51
CA LYS A 241 1.80 0.76 21.89
C LYS A 241 1.53 2.28 22.04
N ASN A 242 2.18 3.11 21.23
CA ASN A 242 2.02 4.56 21.25
C ASN A 242 0.94 5.10 20.27
N TYR A 243 0.30 4.24 19.48
CA TYR A 243 -0.66 4.64 18.43
C TYR A 243 -2.06 4.01 18.57
N MET A 244 -2.24 3.09 19.53
CA MET A 244 -3.52 2.42 19.81
C MET A 244 -4.51 3.26 20.63
#